data_AF-A0A370FTB9-F1
#
_entry.id   AF-A0A370FTB9-F1
#
_cell.length_a   1.000
_cell.length_b   1.000
_cell.length_c   1.000
_cell.angle_alpha   90.00
_cell.angle_beta   90.00
_cell.angle_gamma   90.00
#
_symmetry.space_group_name_H-M   'P 1'
#
loop_
_entity.id
_entity.type
_entity.pdbx_description
1 polymer ?
#
loop_
_entity_poly.entity_id
_entity_poly.type
_entity_poly.pdbx_seq_one_letter_code
_entity_poly.pdbx_strand_id
1 'polypeptide(L)'
;MRAVGPDAPTLCGDWTARDLAAHLVLRERRLDAAPGIMIGPLSGYTERVQHGIAGRDWNTLLDDVRSGPPVWSPFRLVDEKANLGEMFVHHEDVRRAQPDWQPRTLPSGLRDKLWALATRIGRVGYRRSPVSVVLERPDGGRETVRSAGAATVTLRAEPAELLLHAFGRNEVRIEFDGTPGDVAALAALDRSF
;
A
#
# COMPACT_ATOMS: atom_id res chain seq x y z
N MET A 1 -3.79 -4.46 -13.75
CA MET A 1 -3.43 -5.89 -13.97
C MET A 1 -3.84 -6.36 -15.36
N ARG A 2 -5.14 -6.51 -15.70
CA ARG A 2 -5.55 -7.02 -17.04
C ARG A 2 -4.88 -6.31 -18.22
N ALA A 3 -4.79 -4.99 -18.17
CA ALA A 3 -4.22 -4.18 -19.24
C ALA A 3 -2.69 -4.31 -19.41
N VAL A 4 -1.96 -4.71 -18.36
CA VAL A 4 -0.48 -4.78 -18.38
C VAL A 4 0.04 -6.21 -18.57
N GLY A 5 -0.81 -7.22 -18.36
CA GLY A 5 -0.43 -8.63 -18.46
C GLY A 5 0.18 -9.20 -17.17
N PRO A 6 0.43 -10.53 -17.14
CA PRO A 6 0.92 -11.23 -15.95
C PRO A 6 2.38 -10.91 -15.61
N ASP A 7 3.22 -10.65 -16.59
CA ASP A 7 4.67 -10.48 -16.42
C ASP A 7 5.08 -9.02 -16.19
N ALA A 8 4.10 -8.11 -16.09
CA ALA A 8 4.37 -6.70 -15.86
C ALA A 8 5.02 -6.47 -14.49
N PRO A 9 5.99 -5.54 -14.39
CA PRO A 9 6.63 -5.22 -13.11
C PRO A 9 5.64 -4.57 -12.15
N THR A 10 5.97 -4.62 -10.86
CA THR A 10 5.24 -3.94 -9.79
C THR A 10 6.21 -3.18 -8.89
N LEU A 11 5.69 -2.34 -7.99
CA LEU A 11 6.49 -1.71 -6.94
C LEU A 11 6.80 -2.65 -5.76
N CYS A 12 6.39 -3.91 -5.83
CA CYS A 12 6.64 -4.93 -4.78
C CYS A 12 7.94 -5.70 -5.03
N GLY A 13 9.05 -4.98 -5.25
CA GLY A 13 10.35 -5.59 -5.55
C GLY A 13 10.31 -6.40 -6.84
N ASP A 14 10.76 -7.66 -6.78
CA ASP A 14 10.84 -8.54 -7.94
C ASP A 14 9.50 -9.18 -8.36
N TRP A 15 8.40 -8.82 -7.69
CA TRP A 15 7.09 -9.39 -8.00
C TRP A 15 6.54 -8.88 -9.32
N THR A 16 6.09 -9.82 -10.14
CA THR A 16 5.27 -9.54 -11.32
C THR A 16 3.81 -9.28 -10.93
N ALA A 17 3.01 -8.76 -11.86
CA ALA A 17 1.57 -8.63 -11.67
C ALA A 17 0.87 -9.97 -11.36
N ARG A 18 1.42 -11.09 -11.84
CA ARG A 18 0.97 -12.45 -11.50
C ARG A 18 1.25 -12.79 -10.04
N ASP A 19 2.45 -12.52 -9.55
CA ASP A 19 2.82 -12.77 -8.15
C ASP A 19 1.95 -11.95 -7.21
N LEU A 20 1.73 -10.68 -7.55
CA LEU A 20 0.87 -9.79 -6.77
C LEU A 20 -0.60 -10.22 -6.80
N ALA A 21 -1.11 -10.69 -7.95
CA ALA A 21 -2.46 -11.26 -8.01
C ALA A 21 -2.58 -12.55 -7.18
N ALA A 22 -1.56 -13.42 -7.22
CA ALA A 22 -1.52 -14.63 -6.42
C ALA A 22 -1.49 -14.32 -4.92
N HIS A 23 -0.76 -13.27 -4.51
CA HIS A 23 -0.74 -12.78 -3.14
C HIS A 23 -2.13 -12.36 -2.65
N LEU A 24 -2.85 -11.54 -3.43
CA LEU A 24 -4.21 -11.11 -3.08
C LEU A 24 -5.16 -12.32 -2.92
N VAL A 25 -5.09 -13.28 -3.85
CA VAL A 25 -5.88 -14.52 -3.79
C VAL A 25 -5.51 -15.36 -2.57
N LEU A 26 -4.22 -15.52 -2.27
CA LEU A 26 -3.74 -16.29 -1.13
C LEU A 26 -4.29 -15.71 0.17
N ARG A 27 -4.10 -14.41 0.38
CA ARG A 27 -4.54 -13.75 1.61
C ARG A 27 -6.01 -14.00 1.89
N GLU A 28 -6.87 -13.86 0.88
CA GLU A 28 -8.31 -13.97 1.05
C GLU A 28 -8.81 -15.42 1.18
N ARG A 29 -8.09 -16.39 0.61
CA ARG A 29 -8.59 -17.77 0.40
C ARG A 29 -7.75 -18.85 1.09
N ARG A 30 -6.61 -18.52 1.69
CA ARG A 30 -5.71 -19.50 2.33
C ARG A 30 -5.43 -19.10 3.77
N LEU A 31 -6.40 -19.40 4.65
CA LEU A 31 -6.28 -19.14 6.09
C LEU A 31 -5.11 -19.89 6.74
N ASP A 32 -4.67 -20.97 6.12
CA ASP A 32 -3.50 -21.75 6.51
C ASP A 32 -2.16 -21.10 6.13
N ALA A 33 -2.13 -20.24 5.10
CA ALA A 33 -0.92 -19.62 4.55
C ALA A 33 -0.85 -18.10 4.76
N ALA A 34 -1.98 -17.41 4.93
CA ALA A 34 -2.04 -15.96 5.16
C ALA A 34 -1.23 -15.49 6.39
N PRO A 35 -1.14 -16.24 7.51
CA PRO A 35 -0.32 -15.81 8.64
C PRO A 35 1.17 -15.64 8.30
N GLY A 36 1.72 -16.38 7.35
CA GLY A 36 3.12 -16.25 6.95
C GLY A 36 3.45 -15.00 6.14
N ILE A 37 2.45 -14.21 5.73
CA ILE A 37 2.65 -12.84 5.22
C ILE A 37 3.22 -11.94 6.34
N MET A 38 2.76 -12.14 7.58
CA MET A 38 3.13 -11.31 8.73
C MET A 38 4.14 -12.01 9.66
N ILE A 39 4.20 -13.34 9.62
CA ILE A 39 5.00 -14.17 10.54
C ILE A 39 6.14 -14.82 9.77
N GLY A 40 7.34 -14.22 9.87
CA GLY A 40 8.54 -14.64 9.14
C GLY A 40 8.84 -16.15 9.13
N PRO A 41 8.71 -16.90 10.24
CA PRO A 41 8.92 -18.36 10.25
C PRO A 41 7.99 -19.18 9.35
N LEU A 42 6.82 -18.65 8.98
CA LEU A 42 5.85 -19.34 8.11
C LEU A 42 5.98 -18.94 6.63
N SER A 43 6.84 -17.96 6.32
CA SER A 43 7.03 -17.39 4.97
C SER A 43 7.28 -18.46 3.91
N GLY A 44 8.14 -19.45 4.18
CA GLY A 44 8.45 -20.49 3.20
C GLY A 44 7.25 -21.36 2.80
N TYR A 45 6.27 -21.60 3.68
CA TYR A 45 5.03 -22.28 3.29
C TYR A 45 4.13 -21.35 2.46
N THR A 46 4.00 -20.10 2.90
CA THR A 46 3.25 -19.06 2.19
C THR A 46 3.77 -18.85 0.76
N GLU A 47 5.09 -18.77 0.58
CA GLU A 47 5.74 -18.65 -0.73
C GLU A 47 5.42 -19.84 -1.64
N ARG A 48 5.52 -21.08 -1.13
CA ARG A 48 5.15 -22.27 -1.91
C ARG A 48 3.69 -22.26 -2.34
N VAL A 49 2.79 -21.86 -1.45
CA VAL A 49 1.36 -21.74 -1.76
C VAL A 49 1.11 -20.63 -2.78
N GLN A 50 1.76 -19.47 -2.63
CA GLN A 50 1.65 -18.35 -3.55
C GLN A 50 2.14 -18.74 -4.94
N HIS A 51 3.27 -19.45 -5.03
CA HIS A 51 3.81 -19.96 -6.30
C HIS A 51 2.85 -20.93 -6.99
N GLY A 52 2.22 -21.83 -6.22
CA GLY A 52 1.18 -22.72 -6.74
C GLY A 52 -0.05 -21.97 -7.26
N ILE A 53 -0.47 -20.90 -6.58
CA ILE A 53 -1.55 -20.02 -7.04
C ILE A 53 -1.12 -19.26 -8.31
N ALA A 54 0.10 -18.73 -8.35
CA ALA A 54 0.65 -18.01 -9.49
C ALA A 54 0.68 -18.87 -10.78
N GLY A 55 0.85 -20.19 -10.65
CA GLY A 55 0.80 -21.13 -11.77
C GLY A 55 -0.59 -21.33 -12.42
N ARG A 56 -1.66 -20.77 -11.84
CA ARG A 56 -3.02 -20.86 -12.42
C ARG A 56 -3.16 -19.98 -13.67
N ASP A 57 -4.22 -20.26 -14.44
CA ASP A 57 -4.61 -19.42 -15.57
C ASP A 57 -4.79 -17.95 -15.13
N TRP A 58 -4.26 -17.03 -15.94
CA TRP A 58 -4.19 -15.61 -15.60
C TRP A 58 -5.58 -14.99 -15.47
N ASN A 59 -6.50 -15.30 -16.38
CA ASN A 59 -7.85 -14.74 -16.33
C ASN A 59 -8.61 -15.25 -15.11
N THR A 60 -8.43 -16.53 -14.78
CA THR A 60 -8.99 -17.14 -13.59
C THR A 60 -8.48 -16.47 -12.31
N LEU A 61 -7.18 -16.16 -12.22
CA LEU A 61 -6.63 -15.41 -11.09
C LEU A 61 -7.24 -14.01 -10.97
N LEU A 62 -7.36 -13.29 -12.08
CA LEU A 62 -7.99 -11.97 -12.09
C LEU A 62 -9.46 -12.01 -11.71
N ASP A 63 -10.17 -13.07 -12.09
CA ASP A 63 -11.57 -13.26 -11.70
C ASP A 63 -11.69 -13.56 -10.21
N ASP A 64 -10.78 -14.34 -9.63
CA ASP A 64 -10.72 -14.53 -8.18
C ASP A 64 -10.49 -13.20 -7.45
N VAL A 65 -9.50 -12.40 -7.85
CA VAL A 65 -9.23 -11.06 -7.27
C VAL A 65 -10.46 -10.15 -7.40
N ARG A 66 -11.12 -10.15 -8.57
CA ARG A 66 -12.32 -9.34 -8.81
C ARG A 66 -13.51 -9.78 -7.97
N SER A 67 -13.66 -11.08 -7.75
CA SER A 67 -14.74 -11.67 -6.94
C SER A 67 -14.58 -11.39 -5.44
N GLY A 68 -13.35 -11.09 -5.01
CA GLY A 68 -12.99 -10.88 -3.62
C GLY A 68 -13.09 -12.15 -2.79
N PRO A 69 -13.10 -12.01 -1.44
CA PRO A 69 -13.04 -13.15 -0.55
C PRO A 69 -14.31 -14.02 -0.64
N PRO A 70 -14.16 -15.36 -0.64
CA PRO A 70 -15.29 -16.29 -0.59
C PRO A 70 -16.19 -16.02 0.61
N VAL A 71 -17.45 -16.45 0.52
CA VAL A 71 -18.44 -16.27 1.59
C VAL A 71 -18.01 -16.84 2.94
N TRP A 72 -17.19 -17.90 2.94
CA TRP A 72 -16.68 -18.57 4.14
C TRP A 72 -15.42 -17.91 4.71
N SER A 73 -14.80 -16.97 3.99
CA SER A 73 -13.54 -16.38 4.42
C SER A 73 -13.78 -15.32 5.51
N PRO A 74 -13.08 -15.38 6.65
CA PRO A 74 -13.10 -14.33 7.66
C PRO A 74 -12.63 -12.97 7.12
N PHE A 75 -11.94 -12.93 5.97
CA PHE A 75 -11.63 -11.66 5.29
C PHE A 75 -12.87 -10.89 4.82
N ARG A 76 -14.04 -11.54 4.69
CA ARG A 76 -15.31 -10.80 4.52
C ARG A 76 -15.71 -9.98 5.74
N LEU A 77 -15.20 -10.32 6.92
CA LEU A 77 -15.47 -9.65 8.19
C LEU A 77 -14.36 -8.68 8.60
N VAL A 78 -13.25 -8.64 7.84
CA VAL A 78 -12.14 -7.71 8.09
C VAL A 78 -12.61 -6.27 7.85
N ASP A 79 -12.06 -5.32 8.63
CA ASP A 79 -12.32 -3.88 8.50
C ASP A 79 -12.29 -3.49 7.01
N GLU A 80 -13.42 -3.02 6.47
CA GLU A 80 -13.56 -2.58 5.07
C GLU A 80 -12.43 -1.61 4.68
N LYS A 81 -11.92 -0.83 5.64
CA LYS A 81 -10.81 0.10 5.46
C LYS A 81 -9.48 -0.62 5.23
N ALA A 82 -9.20 -1.70 5.95
CA ALA A 82 -7.98 -2.48 5.75
C ALA A 82 -7.97 -3.13 4.36
N ASN A 83 -9.11 -3.70 3.95
CA ASN A 83 -9.27 -4.25 2.60
C ASN A 83 -9.14 -3.16 1.52
N LEU A 84 -9.73 -1.98 1.75
CA LEU A 84 -9.60 -0.85 0.84
C LEU A 84 -8.13 -0.42 0.66
N GLY A 85 -7.38 -0.31 1.75
CA GLY A 85 -5.97 0.10 1.72
C GLY A 85 -5.15 -0.85 0.86
N GLU A 86 -5.28 -2.16 1.11
CA GLU A 86 -4.54 -3.18 0.39
C GLU A 86 -4.88 -3.23 -1.10
N MET A 87 -6.18 -3.28 -1.43
CA MET A 87 -6.63 -3.31 -2.83
C MET A 87 -6.23 -2.04 -3.58
N PHE A 88 -6.25 -0.89 -2.91
CA PHE A 88 -5.83 0.38 -3.49
C PHE A 88 -4.31 0.40 -3.73
N VAL A 89 -3.51 0.07 -2.70
CA VAL A 89 -2.04 0.11 -2.77
C VAL A 89 -1.53 -0.85 -3.83
N HIS A 90 -1.98 -2.11 -3.84
CA HIS A 90 -1.51 -3.09 -4.82
C HIS A 90 -2.03 -2.82 -6.24
N HIS A 91 -3.18 -2.15 -6.38
CA HIS A 91 -3.56 -1.63 -7.69
C HIS A 91 -2.58 -0.56 -8.19
N GLU A 92 -2.17 0.36 -7.31
CA GLU A 92 -1.22 1.41 -7.64
C GLU A 92 0.21 0.86 -7.81
N ASP A 93 0.62 -0.18 -7.08
CA ASP A 93 1.91 -0.86 -7.25
C ASP A 93 2.07 -1.40 -8.69
N VAL A 94 0.98 -1.87 -9.32
CA VAL A 94 0.99 -2.30 -10.73
C VAL A 94 1.01 -1.10 -11.68
N ARG A 95 0.15 -0.09 -11.43
CA ARG A 95 0.03 1.07 -12.32
C ARG A 95 1.28 1.94 -12.35
N ARG A 96 1.90 2.15 -11.19
CA ARG A 96 3.02 3.10 -11.01
C ARG A 96 4.37 2.50 -11.35
N ALA A 97 4.46 1.17 -11.42
CA ALA A 97 5.62 0.49 -11.99
C ALA A 97 5.70 0.59 -13.52
N GLN A 98 4.66 1.10 -14.19
CA GLN A 98 4.68 1.32 -15.63
C GLN A 98 5.35 2.66 -15.97
N PRO A 99 5.96 2.78 -17.16
CA PRO A 99 6.47 4.07 -17.64
C PRO A 99 5.35 5.12 -17.67
N ASP A 100 5.75 6.38 -17.50
CA ASP A 100 4.85 7.56 -17.60
C ASP A 100 3.63 7.52 -16.68
N TRP A 101 3.73 6.82 -15.55
CA TRP A 101 2.64 6.78 -14.59
C TRP A 101 2.27 8.20 -14.11
N GLN A 102 0.98 8.41 -13.91
CA GLN A 102 0.44 9.65 -13.37
C GLN A 102 -0.53 9.36 -12.21
N PRO A 103 -0.58 10.23 -11.19
CA PRO A 103 -1.64 10.22 -10.19
C PRO A 103 -3.01 10.23 -10.88
N ARG A 104 -3.98 9.56 -10.27
CA ARG A 104 -5.34 9.51 -10.79
C ARG A 104 -6.28 10.37 -9.95
N THR A 105 -7.21 11.04 -10.61
CA THR A 105 -8.29 11.76 -9.93
C THR A 105 -9.26 10.76 -9.31
N LEU A 106 -9.48 10.88 -8.01
CA LEU A 106 -10.38 10.01 -7.25
C LEU A 106 -11.66 10.74 -6.85
N PRO A 107 -12.82 10.06 -6.76
CA PRO A 107 -14.03 10.64 -6.19
C PRO A 107 -13.80 11.09 -4.74
N SER A 108 -14.45 12.19 -4.33
CA SER A 108 -14.28 12.79 -2.99
C SER A 108 -14.46 11.78 -1.84
N GLY A 109 -15.54 10.98 -1.88
CA GLY A 109 -15.79 9.98 -0.84
C GLY A 109 -14.70 8.91 -0.73
N LEU A 110 -13.99 8.59 -1.83
CA LEU A 110 -12.81 7.70 -1.76
C LEU A 110 -11.60 8.46 -1.19
N ARG A 111 -11.38 9.72 -1.58
CA ARG A 111 -10.30 10.54 -1.00
C ARG A 111 -10.42 10.67 0.52
N ASP A 112 -11.62 10.84 1.05
CA ASP A 112 -11.86 10.92 2.50
C ASP A 112 -11.52 9.60 3.22
N LYS A 113 -11.88 8.46 2.63
CA LYS A 113 -11.52 7.14 3.18
C LYS A 113 -10.00 6.93 3.16
N LEU A 114 -9.34 7.31 2.06
CA LEU A 114 -7.88 7.22 1.94
C LEU A 114 -7.16 8.18 2.89
N TRP A 115 -7.72 9.36 3.16
CA TRP A 115 -7.20 10.29 4.16
C TRP A 115 -7.20 9.66 5.56
N ALA A 116 -8.33 9.08 5.98
CA ALA A 116 -8.42 8.40 7.27
C ALA A 116 -7.42 7.24 7.38
N LEU A 117 -7.21 6.50 6.30
CA LEU A 117 -6.19 5.45 6.21
C LEU A 117 -4.78 6.02 6.28
N ALA A 118 -4.47 7.08 5.53
CA ALA A 118 -3.15 7.70 5.50
C ALA A 118 -2.74 8.19 6.89
N THR A 119 -3.66 8.81 7.63
CA THR A 119 -3.41 9.23 9.02
C THR A 119 -3.16 8.04 9.95
N ARG A 120 -3.93 6.96 9.82
CA ARG A 120 -3.76 5.74 10.64
C ARG A 120 -2.43 5.05 10.33
N ILE A 121 -2.15 4.79 9.06
CA ILE A 121 -0.94 4.10 8.61
C ILE A 121 0.29 4.97 8.83
N GLY A 122 0.18 6.29 8.63
CA GLY A 122 1.26 7.24 8.90
C GLY A 122 1.76 7.18 10.33
N ARG A 123 0.89 6.98 11.33
CA ARG A 123 1.31 6.80 12.73
C ARG A 123 2.23 5.60 12.93
N VAL A 124 2.09 4.57 12.10
CA VAL A 124 2.94 3.37 12.16
C VAL A 124 4.15 3.54 11.24
N GLY A 125 3.96 3.97 9.99
CA GLY A 125 5.04 4.12 8.99
C GLY A 125 6.08 5.18 9.38
N TYR A 126 5.66 6.28 10.00
CA TYR A 126 6.57 7.35 10.45
C TYR A 126 6.99 7.21 11.93
N ARG A 127 6.66 6.10 12.61
CA ARG A 127 6.93 5.92 14.06
C ARG A 127 8.41 5.98 14.45
N ARG A 128 9.31 5.78 13.49
CA ARG A 128 10.77 5.84 13.68
C ARG A 128 11.38 7.14 13.15
N SER A 129 10.58 8.05 12.61
CA SER A 129 11.08 9.34 12.13
C SER A 129 11.73 10.13 13.28
N PRO A 130 12.92 10.74 13.05
CA PRO A 130 13.58 11.61 14.01
C PRO A 130 12.93 12.99 14.10
N VAL A 131 12.07 13.36 13.14
CA VAL A 131 11.35 14.64 13.09
C VAL A 131 9.83 14.42 13.19
N SER A 132 9.11 15.44 13.64
CA SER A 132 7.64 15.44 13.59
C SER A 132 7.16 15.39 12.15
N VAL A 133 6.14 14.59 11.87
CA VAL A 133 5.57 14.43 10.52
C VAL A 133 4.11 14.81 10.56
N VAL A 134 3.75 15.73 9.69
CA VAL A 134 2.39 16.22 9.50
C VAL A 134 1.93 15.88 8.09
N LEU A 135 0.74 15.31 7.97
CA LEU A 135 0.07 15.12 6.68
C LEU A 135 -0.86 16.31 6.43
N GLU A 136 -0.91 16.78 5.20
CA GLU A 136 -1.80 17.86 4.78
C GLU A 136 -2.40 17.54 3.40
N ARG A 137 -3.73 17.57 3.30
CA ARG A 137 -4.46 17.36 2.04
C ARG A 137 -4.90 18.71 1.42
N PRO A 138 -5.18 18.78 0.11
CA PRO A 138 -5.31 20.06 -0.61
C PRO A 138 -6.43 21.00 -0.12
N ASP A 139 -7.44 20.48 0.57
CA ASP A 139 -8.54 21.29 1.13
C ASP A 139 -8.25 21.79 2.57
N GLY A 140 -7.00 21.67 3.02
CA GLY A 140 -6.53 22.19 4.32
C GLY A 140 -6.64 21.21 5.48
N GLY A 141 -7.20 20.00 5.26
CA GLY A 141 -7.19 18.96 6.28
C GLY A 141 -5.75 18.60 6.69
N ARG A 142 -5.44 18.69 7.99
CA ARG A 142 -4.08 18.53 8.52
C ARG A 142 -4.06 17.60 9.74
N GLU A 143 -3.15 16.64 9.76
CA GLU A 143 -3.04 15.63 10.81
C GLU A 143 -1.58 15.35 11.19
N THR A 144 -1.26 15.47 12.47
CA THR A 144 0.08 15.07 12.97
C THR A 144 0.10 13.56 13.17
N VAL A 145 0.91 12.86 12.38
CA VAL A 145 1.05 11.40 12.44
C VAL A 145 2.26 10.95 13.25
N ARG A 146 3.21 11.87 13.48
CA ARG A 146 4.36 11.64 14.34
C ARG A 146 4.74 12.94 15.03
N SER A 147 4.94 12.89 16.34
CA SER A 147 5.56 13.96 17.11
C SER A 147 6.95 13.50 17.54
N ALA A 148 7.99 14.23 17.12
CA ALA A 148 9.36 14.04 17.53
C ALA A 148 10.09 15.39 17.53
N GLY A 149 10.54 15.82 18.72
CA GLY A 149 11.26 17.09 18.89
C GLY A 149 10.51 18.32 18.39
N ALA A 150 11.24 19.41 18.16
CA ALA A 150 10.71 20.66 17.61
C ALA A 150 10.70 20.70 16.08
N ALA A 151 11.59 19.93 15.43
CA ALA A 151 11.67 19.85 13.97
C ALA A 151 10.41 19.19 13.40
N THR A 152 9.85 19.78 12.36
CA THR A 152 8.60 19.32 11.72
C THR A 152 8.74 19.35 10.21
N VAL A 153 8.32 18.27 9.56
CA VAL A 153 8.12 18.19 8.11
C VAL A 153 6.64 17.98 7.82
N THR A 154 6.06 18.84 6.98
CA THR A 154 4.70 18.70 6.47
C THR A 154 4.76 18.09 5.06
N LEU A 155 4.02 17.00 4.87
CA LEU A 155 3.82 16.33 3.58
C LEU A 155 2.49 16.80 3.00
N ARG A 156 2.54 17.60 1.92
CA ARG A 156 1.34 18.10 1.23
C ARG A 156 1.09 17.32 -0.05
N ALA A 157 -0.04 16.62 -0.12
CA ALA A 157 -0.46 15.91 -1.33
C ALA A 157 -1.91 15.42 -1.26
N GLU A 158 -2.41 14.90 -2.39
CA GLU A 158 -3.65 14.11 -2.41
C GLU A 158 -3.56 12.91 -1.43
N PRO A 159 -4.66 12.54 -0.75
CA PRO A 159 -4.64 11.46 0.25
C PRO A 159 -4.08 10.12 -0.23
N ALA A 160 -4.24 9.82 -1.53
CA ALA A 160 -3.65 8.63 -2.16
C ALA A 160 -2.12 8.63 -2.11
N GLU A 161 -1.49 9.76 -2.40
CA GLU A 161 -0.03 9.91 -2.40
C GLU A 161 0.52 9.77 -0.99
N LEU A 162 -0.13 10.41 -0.02
CA LEU A 162 0.24 10.34 1.40
C LEU A 162 0.13 8.91 1.95
N LEU A 163 -0.92 8.18 1.54
CA LEU A 163 -1.10 6.77 1.91
C LEU A 163 0.03 5.91 1.33
N LEU A 164 0.31 6.03 0.02
CA LEU A 164 1.36 5.25 -0.65
C LEU A 164 2.74 5.51 -0.03
N HIS A 165 3.06 6.76 0.25
CA HIS A 165 4.32 7.12 0.90
C HIS A 165 4.42 6.56 2.32
N ALA A 166 3.32 6.57 3.08
CA ALA A 166 3.27 5.95 4.40
C ALA A 166 3.43 4.41 4.35
N PHE A 167 3.03 3.78 3.24
CA PHE A 167 3.32 2.37 2.92
C PHE A 167 4.71 2.14 2.31
N GLY A 168 5.57 3.16 2.27
CA GLY A 168 6.95 3.05 1.81
C GLY A 168 7.15 3.12 0.30
N ARG A 169 6.14 3.52 -0.48
CA ARG A 169 6.29 3.74 -1.93
C ARG A 169 6.87 5.13 -2.17
N ASN A 170 7.82 5.24 -3.10
CA ASN A 170 8.47 6.50 -3.44
C ASN A 170 7.93 7.10 -4.75
N GLU A 171 7.19 6.30 -5.52
CA GLU A 171 6.51 6.69 -6.76
C GLU A 171 5.26 7.49 -6.41
N VAL A 172 5.46 8.68 -5.85
CA VAL A 172 4.42 9.57 -5.35
C VAL A 172 4.70 11.02 -5.74
N ARG A 173 3.66 11.86 -5.74
CA ARG A 173 3.76 13.31 -5.93
C ARG A 173 3.43 14.01 -4.62
N ILE A 174 4.47 14.36 -3.87
CA ILE A 174 4.35 15.02 -2.55
C ILE A 174 5.26 16.24 -2.49
N GLU A 175 4.73 17.35 -2.00
CA GLU A 175 5.53 18.50 -1.58
C GLU A 175 5.97 18.31 -0.12
N PHE A 176 7.26 18.48 0.14
CA PHE A 176 7.86 18.41 1.46
C PHE A 176 8.18 19.82 1.94
N ASP A 177 7.59 20.19 3.08
CA ASP A 177 7.82 21.48 3.72
C ASP A 177 8.48 21.29 5.08
N GLY A 178 9.71 21.79 5.19
CA GLY A 178 10.59 21.66 6.35
C GLY A 178 12.00 22.13 5.97
N THR A 179 12.93 22.12 6.93
CA THR A 179 14.32 22.43 6.60
C THR A 179 14.91 21.33 5.72
N PRO A 180 15.88 21.63 4.83
CA PRO A 180 16.49 20.61 3.97
C PRO A 180 17.06 19.40 4.74
N GLY A 181 17.61 19.63 5.93
CA GLY A 181 18.13 18.56 6.79
C GLY A 181 17.03 17.65 7.35
N ASP A 182 15.92 18.23 7.79
CA ASP A 182 14.76 17.48 8.31
C ASP A 182 14.08 16.67 7.21
N VAL A 183 13.93 17.27 6.02
CA VAL A 183 13.37 16.59 4.84
C VAL A 183 14.26 15.41 4.42
N ALA A 184 15.58 15.59 4.38
CA ALA A 184 16.51 14.50 4.06
C ALA A 184 16.45 13.36 5.10
N ALA A 185 16.36 13.70 6.39
CA ALA A 185 16.22 12.73 7.46
C ALA A 185 14.92 11.92 7.35
N LEU A 186 13.80 12.56 6.98
CA LEU A 186 12.54 11.88 6.73
C LEU A 186 12.59 11.01 5.46
N ALA A 187 13.20 11.51 4.38
CA ALA A 187 13.29 10.80 3.11
C ALA A 187 14.08 9.48 3.24
N ALA A 188 15.14 9.49 4.05
CA ALA A 188 15.98 8.32 4.34
C ALA A 188 15.32 7.27 5.27
N LEU A 189 14.12 7.55 5.80
CA LEU A 189 13.42 6.62 6.69
C LEU A 189 12.98 5.37 5.94
N ASP A 190 13.34 4.20 6.47
CA ASP A 190 12.72 2.94 6.09
C ASP A 190 11.29 2.88 6.64
N ARG A 191 10.33 2.88 5.72
CA ARG A 191 8.87 2.87 5.96
C ARG A 191 8.25 1.50 5.68
N SER A 192 9.06 0.46 5.44
CA SER A 192 8.57 -0.90 5.28
C SER A 192 7.99 -1.44 6.59
N PHE A 193 6.99 -2.31 6.48
CA PHE A 193 6.31 -2.98 7.60
C PHE A 193 6.78 -4.42 7.76
#